data_AF-A0A963NPX8-F1
#
_entry.id   AF-A0A963NPX8-F1
#
_cell.length_a   1.000
_cell.length_b   1.000
_cell.length_c   1.000
_cell.angle_alpha   90.00
_cell.angle_beta   90.00
_cell.angle_gamma   90.00
#
_symmetry.space_group_name_H-M   'P 1'
#
loop_
_entity.id
_entity.type
_entity.pdbx_description
1 polymer ?
#
loop_
_entity_poly.entity_id
_entity_poly.type
_entity_poly.pdbx_seq_one_letter_code
_entity_poly.pdbx_strand_id
1 'polypeptide(L)' 'MHATLPLLAKTDFPAIRRDTLQTLQVNLGYRCNQRCLHCHVNAGPDRTEAMDEETLALVLQVLQARR' A
#
# COMPACT_ATOMS: atom_id res chain seq x y z
N MET A 1 -5.52 -25.92 7.28
CA MET A 1 -5.03 -24.71 7.96
C MET A 1 -4.51 -25.14 9.33
N HIS A 2 -3.28 -24.79 9.70
CA HIS A 2 -2.70 -25.21 10.98
C HIS A 2 -3.20 -24.32 12.13
N ALA A 3 -3.36 -24.89 13.33
CA ALA A 3 -3.76 -24.17 14.54
C ALA A 3 -2.58 -23.37 15.11
N THR A 4 -2.22 -22.25 14.48
CA THR A 4 -1.03 -21.44 14.82
C THR A 4 -1.29 -20.40 15.92
N LEU A 5 -2.55 -20.06 16.20
CA LEU A 5 -2.92 -19.02 17.18
C LEU A 5 -2.30 -19.24 18.58
N PRO A 6 -2.26 -20.46 19.16
CA PRO A 6 -1.63 -20.68 20.47
C PRO A 6 -0.13 -20.37 20.50
N LEU A 7 0.55 -20.44 19.35
CA LEU A 7 1.98 -20.15 19.19
C LEU A 7 2.26 -18.64 19.00
N LEU A 8 1.23 -17.87 18.61
CA LEU A 8 1.32 -16.41 18.40
C LEU A 8 0.79 -15.61 19.61
N ALA A 9 0.04 -16.24 20.51
CA ALA A 9 -0.59 -15.57 21.64
C ALA A 9 0.38 -15.24 22.80
N LYS A 10 1.51 -15.95 22.90
CA LYS A 10 2.59 -15.67 23.86
C LYS A 10 3.87 -15.41 23.10
N THR A 11 4.20 -14.14 22.91
CA THR A 11 5.48 -13.72 22.32
C THR A 11 6.10 -12.65 23.18
N ASP A 12 7.42 -12.67 23.29
CA ASP A 12 8.28 -11.65 23.88
C ASP A 12 8.66 -10.56 22.87
N PHE A 13 7.87 -10.44 21.79
CA PHE A 13 8.17 -9.55 20.69
C PHE A 13 8.14 -8.08 21.16
N PRO A 14 9.20 -7.30 20.89
CA PRO A 14 9.29 -5.94 21.40
C PRO A 14 8.23 -5.04 20.78
N ALA A 15 7.88 -3.96 21.49
CA ALA A 15 6.99 -2.94 20.96
C ALA A 15 7.58 -2.33 19.69
N ILE A 16 6.84 -2.39 18.58
CA ILE A 16 7.25 -1.82 17.30
C ILE A 16 7.10 -0.30 17.36
N ARG A 17 8.14 0.40 16.93
CA ARG A 17 8.09 1.84 16.64
C ARG A 17 8.25 2.04 15.15
N ARG A 18 7.40 2.86 14.56
CA ARG A 18 7.51 3.25 13.15
C ARG A 18 8.72 4.17 13.00
N ASP A 19 9.55 3.91 11.99
CA ASP A 19 10.65 4.78 11.59
C ASP A 19 10.17 5.97 10.73
N THR A 20 11.05 6.92 10.51
CA THR A 20 10.83 8.11 9.68
C THR A 20 10.40 7.71 8.27
N LEU A 21 9.40 8.41 7.73
CA LEU A 21 8.95 8.18 6.36
C LEU A 21 9.99 8.69 5.37
N GLN A 22 10.67 7.78 4.66
CA GLN A 22 11.62 8.15 3.62
C GLN A 22 11.02 8.12 2.20
N THR A 23 10.00 7.28 1.98
CA THR A 23 9.41 7.09 0.65
C THR A 23 7.91 6.82 0.79
N LEU A 24 7.12 7.54 -0.01
CA LEU A 24 5.70 7.30 -0.18
C LEU A 24 5.46 6.81 -1.62
N GLN A 25 5.01 5.56 -1.75
CA GLN A 25 4.56 5.00 -3.02
C GLN A 25 3.03 5.02 -3.05
N VAL A 26 2.46 5.53 -4.14
CA VAL A 26 1.01 5.58 -4.36
C VAL A 26 0.67 4.97 -5.71
N ASN A 27 -0.47 4.28 -5.78
CA ASN A 27 -1.05 3.88 -7.04
C ASN A 27 -1.92 5.04 -7.55
N LEU A 28 -1.59 5.57 -8.72
CA LEU A 28 -2.41 6.59 -9.38
C LEU A 28 -3.69 6.00 -10.00
N GLY A 29 -3.76 4.68 -10.12
CA GLY A 29 -4.89 3.97 -10.69
C GLY A 29 -4.52 2.52 -10.96
N TYR A 30 -5.46 1.79 -11.56
CA TYR A 30 -5.27 0.38 -11.88
C TYR A 30 -5.31 0.09 -13.39
N ARG A 31 -5.38 1.13 -14.22
CA ARG A 31 -5.30 0.99 -15.68
C ARG A 31 -3.87 0.64 -16.09
N CYS A 32 -3.71 -0.52 -16.74
CA CYS A 32 -2.43 -0.99 -17.27
C CYS A 32 -2.69 -1.69 -18.61
N ASN A 33 -1.76 -1.64 -19.56
CA ASN A 33 -1.94 -2.26 -20.88
C ASN A 33 -1.78 -3.80 -20.87
N GLN A 34 -1.54 -4.41 -19.71
CA GLN A 34 -1.31 -5.85 -19.56
C GLN A 34 -2.17 -6.43 -18.44
N ARG A 35 -2.36 -7.75 -18.48
CA ARG A 35 -2.99 -8.54 -17.41
C ARG A 35 -2.02 -9.64 -17.00
N CYS A 36 -1.23 -9.39 -15.96
CA CYS A 36 -0.22 -10.34 -15.49
C CYS A 36 -0.83 -11.29 -14.44
N LEU A 37 -0.55 -12.58 -14.54
CA LEU A 37 -1.02 -13.60 -13.56
C LEU A 37 -0.53 -13.34 -12.13
N HIS A 38 0.57 -12.61 -11.96
CA HIS A 38 1.19 -12.29 -10.68
C HIS A 38 0.94 -10.83 -10.25
N CYS A 39 -0.04 -10.14 -10.83
CA CYS A 39 -0.32 -8.74 -10.48
C CYS A 39 -1.06 -8.66 -9.13
N HIS A 40 -0.34 -8.32 -8.06
CA HIS A 40 -0.93 -8.22 -6.71
C HIS A 40 -2.02 -7.14 -6.58
N VAL A 41 -1.98 -6.08 -7.40
CA VAL A 41 -3.01 -5.01 -7.44
C VAL A 41 -4.12 -5.27 -8.47
N ASN A 42 -4.04 -6.36 -9.22
CA ASN A 42 -5.00 -6.74 -10.26
C ASN A 42 -5.20 -5.64 -11.34
N ALA A 43 -4.15 -4.89 -11.67
CA ALA A 43 -4.20 -3.88 -12.72
C ALA A 43 -4.51 -4.52 -14.09
N GLY A 44 -5.12 -3.75 -15.00
CA GLY A 44 -5.52 -4.26 -16.31
C GLY A 44 -6.08 -3.20 -17.26
N PRO A 45 -6.29 -3.56 -18.53
CA PRO A 45 -6.67 -2.61 -19.59
C PRO A 45 -8.08 -2.05 -19.41
N ASP A 46 -8.97 -2.85 -18.82
CA ASP A 46 -10.38 -2.49 -18.61
C ASP A 46 -10.63 -1.87 -17.22
N ARG A 47 -9.57 -1.61 -16.45
CA ARG A 47 -9.68 -0.90 -15.17
C ARG A 47 -9.87 0.60 -15.41
N THR A 48 -10.77 1.21 -14.65
CA THR A 48 -11.16 2.62 -14.79
C THR A 48 -10.80 3.44 -13.56
N GLU A 49 -10.38 2.80 -12.48
CA GLU A 49 -9.96 3.47 -11.26
C GLU A 49 -8.73 4.33 -11.53
N ALA A 50 -8.88 5.63 -11.28
CA ALA A 50 -7.85 6.63 -11.40
C ALA A 50 -8.01 7.65 -10.27
N MET A 51 -6.87 8.09 -9.74
CA MET A 51 -6.77 9.19 -8.80
C MET A 51 -7.13 10.49 -9.51
N ASP A 52 -7.98 11.30 -8.88
CA ASP A 52 -8.29 12.64 -9.36
C ASP A 52 -7.19 13.66 -8.98
N GLU A 53 -7.25 14.84 -9.60
CA GLU A 53 -6.24 15.88 -9.40
C GLU A 53 -6.21 16.41 -7.97
N GLU A 54 -7.38 16.51 -7.31
CA GLU A 54 -7.48 16.97 -5.92
C GLU A 54 -6.75 16.01 -4.97
N THR A 55 -6.99 14.70 -5.12
CA THR A 55 -6.33 13.66 -4.34
C THR A 55 -4.84 13.62 -4.66
N LEU A 56 -4.45 13.80 -5.92
CA LEU A 56 -3.04 13.87 -6.31
C LEU A 56 -2.32 15.05 -5.62
N ALA A 57 -2.96 16.22 -5.55
CA ALA A 57 -2.42 17.38 -4.85
C ALA A 57 -2.22 17.11 -3.34
N LEU A 58 -3.12 16.33 -2.72
CA LEU A 58 -2.99 15.93 -1.32
C LEU A 58 -1.72 15.08 -1.06
N VAL A 59 -1.29 14.24 -2.00
CA VAL A 59 -0.06 13.42 -1.85
C VAL A 59 1.15 14.32 -1.57
N LEU A 60 1.27 15.44 -2.27
CA LEU A 60 2.36 16.40 -2.08
C LEU A 60 2.30 17.07 -0.70
N GLN A 61 1.10 17.42 -0.25
CA GLN A 61 0.89 18.01 1.08
C GLN A 61 1.29 17.02 2.19
N VAL A 62 0.95 15.73 2.03
CA VAL A 62 1.34 14.67 2.97
C VAL A 62 2.85 14.51 3.04
N LEU A 63 3.53 14.50 1.89
CA LEU A 63 5.00 14.43 1.84
C LEU A 63 5.65 15.61 2.55
N GLN A 64 5.10 16.83 2.39
CA GLN A 64 5.62 18.03 3.05
C GLN A 64 5.38 18.01 4.57
N ALA A 65 4.22 17.54 5.02
CA ALA A 65 3.84 17.51 6.44
C ALA A 65 4.42 16.31 7.23
N ARG A 66 5.09 15.38 6.56
CA ARG A 66 5.69 14.17 7.15
C ARG A 66 7.21 14.10 6.90
N ARG A 67 7.78 15.19 6.40
CA ARG A 67 9.21 15.40 6.23
C ARG A 67 9.89 15.72 7.55
#